data_AF-A0AA35ITM2-F1
#
_entry.id   AF-A0AA35ITM2-F1
#
_cell.length_a   1.000
_cell.length_b   1.000
_cell.length_c   1.000
_cell.angle_alpha   90.00
_cell.angle_beta   90.00
_cell.angle_gamma   90.00
#
_symmetry.space_group_name_H-M   'P 1'
#
loop_
_entity.id
_entity.type
_entity.pdbx_description
1 polymer ?
#
loop_
_entity_poly.entity_id
_entity_poly.type
_entity_poly.pdbx_seq_one_letter_code
_entity_poly.pdbx_strand_id
1 'polypeptide(L)'
;MIKTGTVKKKSGEPQNLKESSVSMVEESSRVLIVLPYLLPDATLQRITGQTIPFLRKWQSQLDIVIIPKFKTSFQLDSALGKMYSITRDVLLDYGMINTGINIIFNNSDFAKSGLEWKVVLLPHDSTFKTWKLELRDAQYHTIEHYSLHDKVMEEIIGPKDANKFHVTALGGTFDHIHDGHKILLSVSTFITSERLICGITCDELLQNKKYKQLIEPYDTRCSHVRQFIKLLKPELSIELVPLRDVCGPTGKVPEIECLVVSRETVCGAETVNKTRTEKGMSPLEVHVVNVLGGREEDGWSEKLSSTEIRRLLQSSDSSS
;
A
#
# COMPACT_ATOMS: atom_id res chain seq x y z
N MET A 1 44.01 -60.46 10.54
CA MET A 1 44.44 -60.28 11.95
C MET A 1 44.06 -58.88 12.38
N ILE A 2 43.29 -58.80 13.47
CA ILE A 2 42.76 -57.60 14.11
C ILE A 2 43.93 -56.76 14.67
N LYS A 3 43.88 -55.43 14.52
CA LYS A 3 44.38 -54.50 15.55
C LYS A 3 43.70 -53.13 15.44
N THR A 4 42.92 -52.86 16.47
CA THR A 4 42.25 -51.62 16.86
C THR A 4 43.24 -50.55 17.31
N GLY A 5 43.02 -49.30 16.93
CA GLY A 5 43.78 -48.13 17.38
C GLY A 5 42.86 -46.98 17.77
N THR A 6 42.88 -46.63 19.05
CA THR A 6 41.97 -45.77 19.81
C THR A 6 42.13 -44.28 19.50
N VAL A 7 41.02 -43.57 19.25
CA VAL A 7 40.97 -42.10 19.10
C VAL A 7 40.85 -41.43 20.48
N LYS A 8 41.80 -40.55 20.81
CA LYS A 8 41.78 -39.68 21.99
C LYS A 8 40.79 -38.53 21.80
N LYS A 9 39.81 -38.44 22.70
CA LYS A 9 38.98 -37.24 22.95
C LYS A 9 39.86 -36.08 23.43
N LYS A 10 39.82 -34.94 22.74
CA LYS A 10 40.17 -33.63 23.31
C LYS A 10 38.88 -32.94 23.73
N SER A 11 38.80 -32.63 25.02
CA SER A 11 37.83 -31.78 25.69
C SER A 11 37.96 -30.34 25.21
N GLY A 12 36.89 -29.78 24.65
CA GLY A 12 36.70 -28.34 24.46
C GLY A 12 35.47 -27.92 25.26
N GLU A 13 35.64 -26.95 26.15
CA GLU A 13 34.60 -26.32 26.96
C GLU A 13 33.52 -25.67 26.08
N PRO A 14 32.25 -25.61 26.53
CA PRO A 14 31.23 -24.86 25.82
C PRO A 14 31.43 -23.36 26.09
N GLN A 15 32.00 -22.64 25.11
CA GLN A 15 31.95 -21.19 25.10
C GLN A 15 30.50 -20.73 24.91
N ASN A 16 29.97 -20.19 26.01
CA ASN A 16 28.67 -19.59 26.13
C ASN A 16 28.67 -18.26 25.34
N LEU A 17 28.49 -18.36 24.03
CA LEU A 17 28.17 -17.21 23.18
C LEU A 17 26.73 -16.82 23.49
N LYS A 18 26.58 -15.81 24.35
CA LYS A 18 25.35 -15.03 24.45
C LYS A 18 25.06 -14.47 23.06
N GLU A 19 24.22 -15.16 22.31
CA GLU A 19 23.46 -14.56 21.23
C GLU A 19 22.68 -13.40 21.85
N SER A 20 23.17 -12.19 21.64
CA SER A 20 22.41 -10.98 21.83
C SER A 20 21.22 -11.09 20.89
N SER A 21 20.06 -11.43 21.47
CA SER A 21 18.76 -11.40 20.84
C SER A 21 18.52 -10.01 20.27
N VAL A 22 18.91 -9.80 19.01
CA VAL A 22 18.32 -8.78 18.17
C VAL A 22 16.84 -9.16 18.11
N SER A 23 16.01 -8.37 18.80
CA SER A 23 14.58 -8.55 18.83
C SER A 23 14.06 -8.66 17.40
N MET A 24 13.58 -9.85 17.03
CA MET A 24 12.80 -10.03 15.83
C MET A 24 11.70 -8.97 15.85
N VAL A 25 11.71 -8.10 14.84
CA VAL A 25 10.63 -7.16 14.56
C VAL A 25 9.32 -7.97 14.59
N GLU A 26 8.35 -7.59 15.41
CA GLU A 26 6.99 -8.11 15.28
C GLU A 26 6.43 -7.58 13.96
N GLU A 27 6.81 -8.20 12.83
CA GLU A 27 6.45 -7.82 11.45
C GLU A 27 4.92 -7.78 11.19
N SER A 28 4.11 -8.16 12.18
CA SER A 28 2.66 -8.21 12.12
C SER A 28 1.93 -7.18 13.01
N SER A 29 2.62 -6.35 13.79
CA SER A 29 1.96 -5.45 14.74
C SER A 29 1.29 -4.25 14.03
N ARG A 30 0.03 -3.98 14.38
CA ARG A 30 -0.83 -2.98 13.71
C ARG A 30 -1.58 -2.10 14.71
N VAL A 31 -1.84 -0.86 14.30
CA VAL A 31 -2.78 0.05 14.97
C VAL A 31 -3.88 0.40 13.98
N LEU A 32 -5.15 0.31 14.40
CA LEU A 32 -6.30 0.64 13.56
C LEU A 32 -6.93 1.96 14.00
N ILE A 33 -7.23 2.84 13.07
CA ILE A 33 -8.15 3.97 13.27
C ILE A 33 -9.44 3.68 12.51
N VAL A 34 -10.59 3.80 13.18
CA VAL A 34 -11.91 3.67 12.54
C VAL A 34 -12.53 5.04 12.31
N LEU A 35 -12.62 5.48 11.05
CA LEU A 35 -13.17 6.77 10.67
C LEU A 35 -14.64 6.67 10.24
N PRO A 36 -15.59 7.25 11.00
CA PRO A 36 -17.02 7.19 10.67
C PRO A 36 -17.40 8.06 9.47
N TYR A 37 -16.55 9.01 9.09
CA TYR A 37 -16.66 9.86 7.93
C TYR A 37 -15.30 10.50 7.60
N LEU A 38 -15.19 11.15 6.43
CA LEU A 38 -14.00 11.92 6.08
C LEU A 38 -13.87 13.12 7.01
N LEU A 39 -12.73 13.25 7.69
CA LEU A 39 -12.52 14.25 8.73
C LEU A 39 -11.82 15.49 8.18
N PRO A 40 -12.06 16.68 8.78
CA PRO A 40 -11.23 17.85 8.56
C PRO A 40 -9.77 17.58 8.90
N ASP A 41 -8.86 18.30 8.26
CA ASP A 41 -7.41 18.07 8.28
C ASP A 41 -6.86 18.08 9.70
N ALA A 42 -7.18 19.13 10.46
CA ALA A 42 -6.75 19.29 11.85
C ALA A 42 -7.26 18.16 12.77
N THR A 43 -8.46 17.63 12.49
CA THR A 43 -9.00 16.51 13.26
C THR A 43 -8.28 15.20 12.89
N LEU A 44 -8.02 14.95 11.62
CA LEU A 44 -7.23 13.78 11.19
C LEU A 44 -5.81 13.84 11.76
N GLN A 45 -5.15 15.00 11.70
CA GLN A 45 -3.82 15.21 12.30
C GLN A 45 -3.80 14.85 13.78
N ARG A 46 -4.77 15.35 14.55
CA ARG A 46 -4.87 15.09 15.99
C ARG A 46 -5.06 13.59 16.29
N ILE A 47 -5.94 12.91 15.57
CA ILE A 47 -6.21 11.48 15.77
C ILE A 47 -4.99 10.64 15.38
N THR A 48 -4.34 10.95 14.25
CA THR A 48 -3.08 10.29 13.87
C THR A 48 -2.01 10.49 14.94
N GLY A 49 -1.89 11.70 15.51
CA GLY A 49 -0.97 12.01 16.61
C GLY A 49 -1.19 11.14 17.85
N GLN A 50 -2.44 10.78 18.17
CA GLN A 50 -2.75 9.88 19.29
C GLN A 50 -2.22 8.45 19.08
N THR A 51 -1.97 8.04 17.84
CA THR A 51 -1.41 6.71 17.54
C THR A 51 0.09 6.60 17.78
N ILE A 52 0.81 7.74 17.83
CA ILE A 52 2.28 7.77 17.85
C ILE A 52 2.90 6.94 18.99
N PRO A 53 2.43 7.02 20.26
CA PRO A 53 2.99 6.21 21.33
C PRO A 53 2.87 4.70 21.05
N PHE A 54 1.76 4.26 20.45
CA PHE A 54 1.50 2.86 20.14
C PHE A 54 2.32 2.39 18.94
N LEU A 55 2.36 3.18 17.86
CA LEU A 55 3.17 2.88 16.69
C LEU A 55 4.65 2.77 17.05
N ARG A 56 5.16 3.68 17.90
CA ARG A 56 6.56 3.67 18.36
C ARG A 56 6.86 2.47 19.26
N LYS A 57 5.96 2.17 20.20
CA LYS A 57 6.15 1.06 21.16
C LYS A 57 6.28 -0.30 20.48
N TRP A 58 5.49 -0.53 19.43
CA TRP A 58 5.37 -1.84 18.80
C TRP A 58 5.97 -1.91 17.39
N GLN A 59 6.56 -0.81 16.90
CA GLN A 59 7.03 -0.67 15.51
C GLN A 59 5.94 -1.05 14.49
N SER A 60 4.69 -0.69 14.81
CA SER A 60 3.51 -1.13 14.07
C SER A 60 3.30 -0.39 12.75
N GLN A 61 2.54 -1.02 11.85
CA GLN A 61 1.87 -0.32 10.74
C GLN A 61 0.59 0.39 11.23
N LEU A 62 0.20 1.42 10.51
CA LEU A 62 -1.05 2.15 10.72
C LEU A 62 -2.08 1.74 9.66
N ASP A 63 -3.18 1.14 10.09
CA ASP A 63 -4.35 0.89 9.27
C ASP A 63 -5.43 1.93 9.59
N ILE A 64 -6.08 2.47 8.57
CA ILE A 64 -7.19 3.41 8.71
C ILE A 64 -8.36 2.85 7.92
N VAL A 65 -9.50 2.60 8.56
CA VAL A 65 -10.72 2.21 7.85
C VAL A 65 -11.67 3.39 7.72
N ILE A 66 -12.19 3.61 6.53
CA ILE A 66 -13.21 4.61 6.23
C ILE A 66 -14.57 3.91 6.09
N ILE A 67 -15.50 4.23 6.98
CA ILE A 67 -16.80 3.56 7.06
C ILE A 67 -17.74 3.94 5.91
N PRO A 68 -17.89 5.22 5.52
CA PRO A 68 -18.73 5.56 4.40
C PRO A 68 -18.19 5.00 3.09
N LYS A 69 -19.10 4.49 2.26
CA LYS A 69 -18.73 3.97 0.95
C LYS A 69 -18.47 5.11 -0.01
N PHE A 70 -17.33 5.05 -0.68
CA PHE A 70 -17.06 5.84 -1.86
C PHE A 70 -17.93 5.37 -3.01
N LYS A 71 -18.49 6.32 -3.76
CA LYS A 71 -19.34 6.04 -4.93
C LYS A 71 -18.63 6.35 -6.23
N THR A 72 -17.59 7.18 -6.20
CA THR A 72 -16.86 7.65 -7.38
C THR A 72 -15.35 7.53 -7.16
N SER A 73 -14.60 7.25 -8.22
CA SER A 73 -13.15 7.19 -8.17
C SER A 73 -12.54 8.55 -7.83
N PHE A 74 -13.18 9.64 -8.29
CA PHE A 74 -12.77 11.01 -7.99
C PHE A 74 -12.81 11.33 -6.49
N GLN A 75 -13.90 10.93 -5.82
CA GLN A 75 -14.00 11.04 -4.35
C GLN A 75 -12.88 10.27 -3.66
N LEU A 76 -12.66 9.04 -4.12
CA LEU A 76 -11.68 8.14 -3.54
C LEU A 76 -10.26 8.69 -3.70
N ASP A 77 -9.88 9.07 -4.92
CA ASP A 77 -8.55 9.62 -5.24
C ASP A 77 -8.26 10.88 -4.41
N SER A 78 -9.21 11.82 -4.36
CA SER A 78 -9.08 13.05 -3.57
C SER A 78 -8.94 12.76 -2.06
N ALA A 79 -9.78 11.88 -1.52
CA ALA A 79 -9.75 11.52 -0.10
C ALA A 79 -8.45 10.79 0.27
N LEU A 80 -8.03 9.81 -0.52
CA LEU A 80 -6.77 9.10 -0.30
C LEU A 80 -5.59 10.06 -0.40
N GLY A 81 -5.60 10.97 -1.38
CA GLY A 81 -4.57 11.98 -1.59
C GLY A 81 -4.30 12.79 -0.31
N LYS A 82 -5.38 13.37 0.21
CA LYS A 82 -5.37 14.16 1.43
C LYS A 82 -4.98 13.33 2.65
N MET A 83 -5.56 12.15 2.82
CA MET A 83 -5.35 11.32 4.00
C MET A 83 -3.93 10.77 4.09
N TYR A 84 -3.36 10.28 2.98
CA TYR A 84 -1.97 9.84 2.95
C TYR A 84 -1.01 11.00 3.25
N SER A 85 -1.21 12.17 2.65
CA SER A 85 -0.37 13.36 2.91
C SER A 85 -0.40 13.74 4.39
N ILE A 86 -1.59 13.99 4.94
CA ILE A 86 -1.74 14.43 6.33
C ILE A 86 -1.18 13.40 7.31
N THR A 87 -1.47 12.11 7.08
CA THR A 87 -1.00 11.04 7.94
C THR A 87 0.52 10.91 7.87
N ARG A 88 1.09 11.00 6.66
CA ARG A 88 2.55 10.95 6.46
C ARG A 88 3.24 12.14 7.12
N ASP A 89 2.71 13.35 6.99
CA ASP A 89 3.27 14.56 7.60
C ASP A 89 3.36 14.41 9.12
N VAL A 90 2.27 13.96 9.77
CA VAL A 90 2.27 13.68 11.21
C VAL A 90 3.33 12.63 11.56
N LEU A 91 3.45 11.54 10.79
CA LEU A 91 4.45 10.51 11.08
C LEU A 91 5.89 11.04 10.92
N LEU A 92 6.14 11.90 9.93
CA LEU A 92 7.44 12.51 9.68
C LEU A 92 7.87 13.45 10.81
N ASP A 93 6.94 14.22 11.39
CA ASP A 93 7.20 15.08 12.56
C ASP A 93 7.77 14.30 13.76
N TYR A 94 7.48 13.00 13.83
CA TYR A 94 8.00 12.09 14.88
C TYR A 94 9.13 11.17 14.39
N GLY A 95 9.70 11.42 13.22
CA GLY A 95 10.80 10.64 12.63
C GLY A 95 10.39 9.25 12.12
N MET A 96 9.08 9.00 11.93
CA MET A 96 8.52 7.70 11.59
C MET A 96 8.41 7.50 10.07
N ILE A 97 9.55 7.64 9.38
CA ILE A 97 9.61 7.70 7.90
C ILE A 97 9.11 6.39 7.25
N ASN A 98 9.47 5.24 7.83
CA ASN A 98 9.20 3.92 7.25
C ASN A 98 7.88 3.29 7.74
N THR A 99 7.09 4.00 8.56
CA THR A 99 5.82 3.45 9.04
C THR A 99 4.85 3.28 7.88
N GLY A 100 4.40 2.05 7.66
CA GLY A 100 3.42 1.71 6.64
C GLY A 100 2.03 2.27 6.99
N ILE A 101 1.38 2.89 6.02
CA ILE A 101 -0.01 3.39 6.14
C ILE A 101 -0.87 2.56 5.17
N ASN A 102 -1.94 1.94 5.64
CA ASN A 102 -2.97 1.36 4.76
C ASN A 102 -4.30 2.06 5.01
N ILE A 103 -4.98 2.47 3.94
CA ILE A 103 -6.32 3.03 4.02
C ILE A 103 -7.31 2.04 3.40
N ILE A 104 -8.19 1.49 4.22
CA ILE A 104 -9.19 0.49 3.85
C ILE A 104 -10.53 1.19 3.64
N PHE A 105 -11.16 0.95 2.50
CA PHE A 105 -12.41 1.58 2.10
C PHE A 105 -13.27 0.58 1.31
N ASN A 106 -14.59 0.78 1.30
CA ASN A 106 -15.58 -0.07 0.60
C ASN A 106 -15.53 -1.58 0.91
N ASN A 107 -14.66 -2.02 1.81
CA ASN A 107 -14.50 -3.39 2.25
C ASN A 107 -14.91 -3.49 3.70
N SER A 108 -16.18 -3.80 3.97
CA SER A 108 -16.64 -4.10 5.34
C SER A 108 -16.16 -5.47 5.84
N ASP A 109 -15.80 -6.36 4.92
CA ASP A 109 -15.34 -7.72 5.22
C ASP A 109 -13.88 -7.77 5.67
N PHE A 110 -13.15 -6.65 5.66
CA PHE A 110 -11.80 -6.59 6.24
C PHE A 110 -11.78 -7.01 7.71
N ALA A 111 -12.90 -6.83 8.42
CA ALA A 111 -13.08 -7.30 9.79
C ALA A 111 -12.98 -8.83 9.90
N LYS A 112 -13.37 -9.56 8.85
CA LYS A 112 -13.28 -11.02 8.74
C LYS A 112 -11.89 -11.49 8.32
N SER A 113 -10.96 -10.58 8.04
CA SER A 113 -9.57 -10.95 7.73
C SER A 113 -8.89 -11.63 8.92
N GLY A 114 -7.72 -12.22 8.67
CA GLY A 114 -6.84 -12.74 9.71
C GLY A 114 -5.94 -11.68 10.35
N LEU A 115 -6.21 -10.38 10.13
CA LEU A 115 -5.42 -9.31 10.71
C LEU A 115 -5.73 -9.12 12.19
N GLU A 116 -4.69 -8.78 12.94
CA GLU A 116 -4.73 -8.51 14.37
C GLU A 116 -4.14 -7.12 14.65
N TRP A 117 -4.76 -6.39 15.57
CA TRP A 117 -4.37 -5.04 15.96
C TRP A 117 -3.96 -5.00 17.44
N LYS A 118 -2.87 -4.32 17.75
CA LYS A 118 -2.50 -4.08 19.16
C LYS A 118 -3.43 -3.03 19.77
N VAL A 119 -3.79 -2.01 19.00
CA VAL A 119 -4.66 -0.93 19.46
C VAL A 119 -5.67 -0.59 18.36
N VAL A 120 -6.93 -0.38 18.75
CA VAL A 120 -7.97 0.15 17.88
C VAL A 120 -8.49 1.46 18.44
N LEU A 121 -8.48 2.51 17.63
CA LEU A 121 -9.02 3.82 17.95
C LEU A 121 -10.44 3.95 17.39
N LEU A 122 -11.40 4.18 18.29
CA LEU A 122 -12.81 4.39 17.96
C LEU A 122 -13.26 5.81 18.33
N PRO A 123 -14.27 6.38 17.67
CA PRO A 123 -14.93 7.57 18.19
C PRO A 123 -15.46 7.32 19.62
N HIS A 124 -15.49 8.37 20.44
CA HIS A 124 -16.13 8.31 21.75
C HIS A 124 -17.58 7.82 21.64
N ASP A 125 -18.04 7.07 22.65
CA ASP A 125 -19.39 6.47 22.74
C ASP A 125 -19.77 5.52 21.58
N SER A 126 -18.79 5.11 20.76
CA SER A 126 -18.99 4.16 19.67
C SER A 126 -18.44 2.78 20.02
N THR A 127 -19.11 1.74 19.52
CA THR A 127 -18.63 0.35 19.53
C THR A 127 -18.48 -0.13 18.09
N PHE A 128 -17.83 -1.28 17.87
CA PHE A 128 -17.80 -1.89 16.53
C PHE A 128 -19.21 -2.12 15.96
N LYS A 129 -20.16 -2.53 16.82
CA LYS A 129 -21.58 -2.69 16.47
C LYS A 129 -22.20 -1.41 15.93
N THR A 130 -21.82 -0.24 16.47
CA THR A 130 -22.29 1.07 16.00
C THR A 130 -22.04 1.26 14.51
N TRP A 131 -20.92 0.74 14.01
CA TRP A 131 -20.48 0.90 12.62
C TRP A 131 -20.71 -0.33 11.75
N LYS A 132 -21.44 -1.33 12.25
CA LYS A 132 -21.60 -2.65 11.61
C LYS A 132 -20.24 -3.29 11.27
N LEU A 133 -19.24 -3.02 12.09
CA LEU A 133 -17.98 -3.73 12.09
C LEU A 133 -18.09 -4.86 13.11
N GLU A 134 -17.70 -6.07 12.72
CA GLU A 134 -17.62 -7.20 13.63
C GLU A 134 -16.18 -7.70 13.66
N LEU A 135 -15.32 -6.99 14.41
CA LEU A 135 -14.04 -7.56 14.80
C LEU A 135 -14.30 -8.65 15.84
N ARG A 136 -13.72 -9.83 15.64
CA ARG A 136 -13.71 -10.89 16.66
C ARG A 136 -12.88 -10.43 17.85
N ASP A 137 -13.26 -10.80 19.07
CA ASP A 137 -12.59 -10.33 20.29
C ASP A 137 -11.08 -10.63 20.35
N ALA A 138 -10.61 -11.66 19.65
CA ALA A 138 -9.18 -11.99 19.54
C ALA A 138 -8.39 -11.11 18.55
N GLN A 139 -9.06 -10.26 17.75
CA GLN A 139 -8.41 -9.45 16.72
C GLN A 139 -7.86 -8.12 17.25
N TYR A 140 -8.12 -7.75 18.51
CA TYR A 140 -7.55 -6.54 19.10
C TYR A 140 -7.17 -6.71 20.57
N HIS A 141 -6.13 -6.00 21.03
CA HIS A 141 -5.69 -6.07 22.43
C HIS A 141 -6.23 -4.92 23.29
N THR A 142 -6.34 -3.71 22.75
CA THR A 142 -6.82 -2.52 23.49
C THR A 142 -7.66 -1.63 22.59
N ILE A 143 -8.70 -1.03 23.17
CA ILE A 143 -9.51 0.01 22.51
C ILE A 143 -9.18 1.35 23.16
N GLU A 144 -8.90 2.34 22.33
CA GLU A 144 -8.74 3.74 22.70
C GLU A 144 -9.84 4.56 22.03
N HIS A 145 -10.22 5.67 22.65
CA HIS A 145 -11.28 6.55 22.13
C HIS A 145 -10.76 7.93 21.74
N TYR A 146 -11.34 8.50 20.70
CA TYR A 146 -11.05 9.87 20.25
C TYR A 146 -12.32 10.71 20.10
N SER A 147 -12.19 12.02 20.29
CA SER A 147 -13.31 12.96 20.23
C SER A 147 -13.47 13.58 18.84
N LEU A 148 -14.71 13.57 18.35
CA LEU A 148 -15.16 14.26 17.15
C LEU A 148 -15.80 15.59 17.56
N HIS A 149 -15.18 16.70 17.16
CA HIS A 149 -15.72 18.04 17.43
C HIS A 149 -16.44 18.63 16.22
N ASP A 150 -16.17 18.09 15.03
CA ASP A 150 -16.72 18.56 13.77
C ASP A 150 -17.45 17.42 13.03
N LYS A 151 -18.64 17.72 12.52
CA LYS A 151 -19.35 16.89 11.54
C LYS A 151 -19.32 17.62 10.22
N VAL A 152 -18.36 17.26 9.37
CA VAL A 152 -18.34 17.73 7.98
C VAL A 152 -18.33 16.49 7.11
N MET A 153 -19.39 16.34 6.31
CA MET A 153 -19.39 15.43 5.17
C MET A 153 -19.42 16.31 3.93
N GLU A 154 -18.30 16.37 3.22
CA GLU A 154 -18.33 16.92 1.86
C GLU A 154 -18.93 15.87 0.93
N GLU A 155 -20.13 16.14 0.42
CA GLU A 155 -20.74 15.31 -0.61
C GLU A 155 -20.18 15.73 -1.97
N ILE A 156 -19.08 15.12 -2.38
CA ILE A 156 -18.49 15.36 -3.70
C ILE A 156 -19.34 14.60 -4.73
N ILE A 157 -20.06 15.29 -5.60
CA ILE A 157 -20.89 14.64 -6.63
C ILE A 157 -20.00 14.27 -7.82
N GLY A 158 -20.11 13.04 -8.32
CA GLY A 158 -19.38 12.57 -9.50
C GLY A 158 -20.03 11.33 -10.13
N PRO A 159 -19.51 10.85 -11.27
CA PRO A 159 -20.01 9.64 -11.92
C PRO A 159 -19.80 8.44 -11.00
N LYS A 160 -20.85 7.60 -10.87
CA LYS A 160 -20.74 6.34 -10.14
C LYS A 160 -20.00 5.33 -11.00
N ASP A 161 -18.73 5.10 -10.72
CA ASP A 161 -17.82 4.26 -11.52
C ASP A 161 -17.14 3.15 -10.71
N ALA A 162 -17.60 2.91 -9.47
CA ALA A 162 -17.23 1.71 -8.73
C ALA A 162 -17.61 0.46 -9.52
N ASN A 163 -16.68 -0.47 -9.70
CA ASN A 163 -16.87 -1.70 -10.50
C ASN A 163 -17.34 -1.44 -11.94
N LYS A 164 -16.99 -0.29 -12.55
CA LYS A 164 -17.41 0.07 -13.91
C LYS A 164 -16.89 -0.91 -14.98
N PHE A 165 -15.67 -1.43 -14.83
CA PHE A 165 -15.02 -2.26 -15.85
C PHE A 165 -14.85 -3.69 -15.35
N HIS A 166 -15.08 -4.68 -16.22
CA HIS A 166 -14.77 -6.08 -15.97
C HIS A 166 -13.28 -6.32 -15.86
N VAL A 167 -12.52 -5.82 -16.83
CA VAL A 167 -11.07 -6.01 -16.88
C VAL A 167 -10.36 -4.68 -17.02
N THR A 168 -9.51 -4.38 -16.05
CA THR A 168 -8.63 -3.22 -16.11
C THR A 168 -7.17 -3.64 -16.04
N ALA A 169 -6.30 -2.75 -16.52
CA ALA A 169 -4.86 -2.91 -16.43
C ALA A 169 -4.20 -1.68 -15.80
N LEU A 170 -3.12 -1.91 -15.07
CA LEU A 170 -2.16 -0.87 -14.70
C LEU A 170 -0.73 -1.40 -14.83
N GLY A 171 0.25 -0.51 -14.87
CA GLY A 171 1.67 -0.86 -14.92
C GLY A 171 2.49 -0.02 -13.96
N GLY A 172 3.51 -0.62 -13.36
CA GLY A 172 4.43 0.08 -12.48
C GLY A 172 5.59 -0.79 -12.04
N THR A 173 6.62 -0.17 -11.46
CA THR A 173 7.68 -0.95 -10.81
C THR A 173 7.20 -1.47 -9.46
N PHE A 174 6.42 -0.69 -8.70
CA PHE A 174 5.98 -1.03 -7.34
C PHE A 174 7.13 -1.43 -6.40
N ASP A 175 8.28 -0.80 -6.59
CA ASP A 175 9.43 -0.90 -5.71
C ASP A 175 9.17 -0.12 -4.43
N HIS A 176 9.31 -0.78 -3.28
CA HIS A 176 9.00 -0.25 -1.95
C HIS A 176 7.66 0.49 -1.94
N ILE A 177 6.54 -0.27 -1.98
CA ILE A 177 5.19 0.29 -2.12
C ILE A 177 4.97 1.46 -1.16
N HIS A 178 4.98 2.66 -1.73
CA HIS A 178 4.76 3.91 -1.04
C HIS A 178 3.35 4.44 -1.29
N ASP A 179 3.00 5.53 -0.61
CA ASP A 179 1.64 6.07 -0.57
C ASP A 179 1.07 6.34 -1.99
N GLY A 180 1.90 6.82 -2.93
CA GLY A 180 1.49 7.05 -4.33
C GLY A 180 1.13 5.77 -5.10
N HIS A 181 1.88 4.68 -4.91
CA HIS A 181 1.51 3.37 -5.48
C HIS A 181 0.20 2.88 -4.87
N LYS A 182 -0.02 3.11 -3.57
CA LYS A 182 -1.25 2.70 -2.88
C LYS A 182 -2.47 3.42 -3.42
N ILE A 183 -2.39 4.71 -3.76
CA ILE A 183 -3.51 5.41 -4.41
C ILE A 183 -3.80 4.82 -5.79
N LEU A 184 -2.79 4.65 -6.64
CA LEU A 184 -2.95 4.06 -7.97
C LEU A 184 -3.65 2.69 -7.89
N LEU A 185 -3.12 1.79 -7.05
CA LEU A 185 -3.68 0.46 -6.83
C LEU A 185 -5.10 0.51 -6.23
N SER A 186 -5.38 1.46 -5.34
CA SER A 186 -6.71 1.64 -4.72
C SER A 186 -7.75 2.04 -5.74
N VAL A 187 -7.45 3.03 -6.58
CA VAL A 187 -8.37 3.51 -7.62
C VAL A 187 -8.58 2.43 -8.68
N SER A 188 -7.52 1.75 -9.12
CA SER A 188 -7.65 0.61 -10.04
C SER A 188 -8.54 -0.49 -9.46
N THR A 189 -8.33 -0.84 -8.19
CA THR A 189 -9.14 -1.86 -7.49
C THR A 189 -10.61 -1.43 -7.39
N PHE A 190 -10.87 -0.15 -7.14
CA PHE A 190 -12.21 0.40 -6.98
C PHE A 190 -13.05 0.34 -8.27
N ILE A 191 -12.47 0.67 -9.42
CA ILE A 191 -13.20 0.69 -10.70
C ILE A 191 -13.31 -0.69 -11.38
N THR A 192 -12.58 -1.69 -10.88
CA THR A 192 -12.53 -3.03 -11.47
C THR A 192 -13.51 -3.97 -10.79
N SER A 193 -14.39 -4.61 -11.56
CA SER A 193 -15.38 -5.55 -11.04
C SER A 193 -14.82 -6.97 -10.90
N GLU A 194 -14.09 -7.47 -11.89
CA GLU A 194 -13.74 -8.90 -11.99
C GLU A 194 -12.22 -9.18 -11.98
N ARG A 195 -11.47 -8.62 -12.92
CA ARG A 195 -10.04 -8.94 -13.12
C ARG A 195 -9.18 -7.69 -13.24
N LEU A 196 -8.17 -7.58 -12.37
CA LEU A 196 -7.16 -6.55 -12.41
C LEU A 196 -5.83 -7.16 -12.88
N ILE A 197 -5.36 -6.71 -14.04
CA ILE A 197 -4.05 -7.08 -14.58
C ILE A 197 -3.04 -6.01 -14.15
N CYS A 198 -2.09 -6.40 -13.31
CA CYS A 198 -1.03 -5.49 -12.85
C CYS A 198 0.31 -5.92 -13.45
N GLY A 199 0.80 -5.08 -14.35
CA GLY A 199 2.11 -5.24 -14.95
C GLY A 199 3.21 -4.74 -14.01
N ILE A 200 4.12 -5.64 -13.65
CA ILE A 200 5.25 -5.35 -12.76
C ILE A 200 6.55 -5.34 -13.57
N THR A 201 7.25 -4.21 -13.53
CA THR A 201 8.51 -4.00 -14.29
C THR A 201 9.57 -5.07 -13.94
N CYS A 202 10.16 -5.71 -14.95
CA CYS A 202 11.33 -6.58 -14.81
C CYS A 202 12.64 -5.82 -15.01
N ASP A 203 13.75 -6.48 -14.67
CA ASP A 203 15.09 -5.87 -14.62
C ASP A 203 15.53 -5.22 -15.94
N GLU A 204 15.02 -5.67 -17.08
CA GLU A 204 15.31 -5.11 -18.41
C GLU A 204 14.91 -3.63 -18.50
N LEU A 205 13.83 -3.23 -17.84
CA LEU A 205 13.35 -1.84 -17.78
C LEU A 205 13.88 -1.06 -16.57
N LEU A 206 14.70 -1.68 -15.71
CA LEU A 206 15.23 -1.08 -14.48
C LEU A 206 16.72 -0.69 -14.58
N GLN A 207 17.35 -0.92 -15.73
CA GLN A 207 18.80 -0.75 -15.92
C GLN A 207 19.31 0.66 -15.60
N ASN A 208 18.49 1.70 -15.82
CA ASN A 208 18.87 3.10 -15.64
C ASN A 208 18.43 3.70 -14.29
N LYS A 209 17.89 2.91 -13.35
CA LYS A 209 17.43 3.46 -12.07
C LYS A 209 18.59 3.68 -11.09
N LYS A 210 18.64 4.86 -10.47
CA LYS A 210 19.53 5.18 -9.34
C LYS A 210 19.32 4.16 -8.20
N TYR A 211 20.38 3.73 -7.52
CA TYR A 211 20.32 2.74 -6.41
C TYR A 211 19.69 1.41 -6.80
N LYS A 212 20.00 0.91 -8.00
CA LYS A 212 19.41 -0.32 -8.56
C LYS A 212 19.57 -1.54 -7.63
N GLN A 213 20.67 -1.63 -6.90
CA GLN A 213 20.96 -2.71 -5.95
C GLN A 213 20.00 -2.74 -4.76
N LEU A 214 19.29 -1.64 -4.49
CA LEU A 214 18.29 -1.52 -3.43
C LEU A 214 16.86 -1.67 -3.96
N ILE A 215 16.67 -2.14 -5.20
CA ILE A 215 15.33 -2.45 -5.70
C ILE A 215 14.88 -3.78 -5.12
N GLU A 216 13.62 -3.86 -4.68
CA GLU A 216 13.05 -5.12 -4.22
C GLU A 216 13.02 -6.19 -5.33
N PRO A 217 13.30 -7.47 -5.01
CA PRO A 217 13.15 -8.57 -5.95
C PRO A 217 11.75 -8.59 -6.58
N TYR A 218 11.67 -9.07 -7.82
CA TYR A 218 10.39 -9.13 -8.57
C TYR A 218 9.28 -9.82 -7.77
N ASP A 219 9.55 -10.99 -7.18
CA ASP A 219 8.57 -11.76 -6.42
C ASP A 219 8.13 -11.03 -5.13
N THR A 220 9.03 -10.30 -4.48
CA THR A 220 8.70 -9.45 -3.32
C THR A 220 7.72 -8.36 -3.71
N ARG A 221 7.98 -7.65 -4.81
CA ARG A 221 7.08 -6.60 -5.33
C ARG A 221 5.72 -7.18 -5.73
N CYS A 222 5.71 -8.33 -6.40
CA CYS A 222 4.50 -9.08 -6.71
C CYS A 222 3.69 -9.42 -5.45
N SER A 223 4.35 -9.92 -4.40
CA SER A 223 3.73 -10.26 -3.12
C SER A 223 3.10 -9.02 -2.47
N HIS A 224 3.85 -7.92 -2.38
CA HIS A 224 3.37 -6.67 -1.80
C HIS A 224 2.15 -6.10 -2.54
N VAL A 225 2.18 -6.10 -3.88
CA VAL A 225 1.03 -5.66 -4.70
C VAL A 225 -0.19 -6.55 -4.45
N ARG A 226 -0.01 -7.88 -4.46
CA ARG A 226 -1.11 -8.84 -4.21
C ARG A 226 -1.71 -8.64 -2.84
N GLN A 227 -0.87 -8.53 -1.81
CA GLN A 227 -1.30 -8.35 -0.43
C GLN A 227 -2.11 -7.07 -0.28
N PHE A 228 -1.64 -5.96 -0.86
CA PHE A 228 -2.33 -4.68 -0.78
C PHE A 228 -3.69 -4.70 -1.51
N ILE A 229 -3.76 -5.24 -2.74
CA ILE A 229 -5.04 -5.33 -3.46
C ILE A 229 -6.02 -6.25 -2.71
N LYS A 230 -5.55 -7.39 -2.17
CA LYS A 230 -6.40 -8.32 -1.40
C LYS A 230 -6.87 -7.74 -0.07
N LEU A 231 -6.13 -6.82 0.53
CA LEU A 231 -6.60 -6.05 1.68
C LEU A 231 -7.82 -5.19 1.32
N LEU A 232 -7.84 -4.62 0.12
CA LEU A 232 -8.91 -3.74 -0.36
C LEU A 232 -10.10 -4.51 -0.93
N LYS A 233 -9.87 -5.57 -1.71
CA LYS A 233 -10.92 -6.33 -2.40
C LYS A 233 -10.55 -7.82 -2.48
N PRO A 234 -10.83 -8.62 -1.44
CA PRO A 234 -10.40 -10.02 -1.33
C PRO A 234 -10.86 -10.92 -2.50
N GLU A 235 -12.03 -10.65 -3.06
CA GLU A 235 -12.66 -11.40 -4.15
C GLU A 235 -12.12 -11.07 -5.54
N LEU A 236 -11.40 -9.95 -5.71
CA LEU A 236 -10.92 -9.51 -7.02
C LEU A 236 -9.90 -10.49 -7.60
N SER A 237 -10.06 -10.87 -8.87
CA SER A 237 -9.05 -11.67 -9.57
C SER A 237 -7.85 -10.80 -9.91
N ILE A 238 -6.64 -11.21 -9.49
CA ILE A 238 -5.41 -10.45 -9.68
C ILE A 238 -4.46 -11.26 -10.54
N GLU A 239 -4.11 -10.69 -11.69
CA GLU A 239 -3.10 -11.24 -12.60
C GLU A 239 -1.86 -10.35 -12.54
N LEU A 240 -0.76 -10.88 -12.00
CA LEU A 240 0.52 -10.19 -11.94
C LEU A 240 1.36 -10.66 -13.11
N VAL A 241 1.76 -9.74 -13.99
CA VAL A 241 2.50 -10.08 -15.21
C VAL A 241 3.82 -9.32 -15.29
N PRO A 242 4.88 -9.95 -15.81
CA PRO A 242 6.15 -9.26 -16.04
C PRO A 242 6.01 -8.24 -17.18
N LEU A 243 6.37 -6.99 -16.93
CA LEU A 243 6.50 -5.96 -17.96
C LEU A 243 7.94 -5.90 -18.45
N ARG A 244 8.12 -6.25 -19.73
CA ARG A 244 9.40 -6.18 -20.46
C ARG A 244 9.42 -5.09 -21.54
N ASP A 245 8.25 -4.53 -21.87
CA ASP A 245 8.06 -3.43 -22.82
C ASP A 245 6.89 -2.54 -22.38
N VAL A 246 6.75 -1.37 -23.03
CA VAL A 246 5.74 -0.35 -22.67
C VAL A 246 4.30 -0.83 -22.85
N CYS A 247 4.03 -1.69 -23.84
CA CYS A 247 2.69 -2.17 -24.12
C CYS A 247 2.28 -3.35 -23.24
N GLY A 248 3.23 -4.24 -22.90
CA GLY A 248 2.99 -5.40 -22.06
C GLY A 248 1.70 -6.17 -22.42
N PRO A 249 0.84 -6.53 -21.44
CA PRO A 249 -0.42 -7.24 -21.71
C PRO A 249 -1.44 -6.38 -22.47
N THR A 250 -1.38 -5.06 -22.35
CA THR A 250 -2.37 -4.14 -22.95
C THR A 250 -2.34 -4.15 -24.48
N GLY A 251 -1.22 -4.51 -25.09
CA GLY A 251 -1.09 -4.66 -26.54
C GLY A 251 -1.45 -6.05 -27.08
N LYS A 252 -1.96 -6.96 -26.24
CA LYS A 252 -2.22 -8.37 -26.59
C LYS A 252 -3.55 -8.91 -26.05
N VAL A 253 -4.06 -8.41 -24.93
CA VAL A 253 -5.29 -8.88 -24.29
C VAL A 253 -6.48 -8.03 -24.77
N PRO A 254 -7.42 -8.58 -25.57
CA PRO A 254 -8.55 -7.81 -26.11
C PRO A 254 -9.58 -7.41 -25.05
N GLU A 255 -9.72 -8.23 -24.00
CA GLU A 255 -10.71 -8.07 -22.93
C GLU A 255 -10.47 -6.85 -22.03
N ILE A 256 -9.27 -6.26 -22.04
CA ILE A 256 -8.98 -5.06 -21.24
C ILE A 256 -9.85 -3.91 -21.77
N GLU A 257 -10.61 -3.28 -20.88
CA GLU A 257 -11.48 -2.16 -21.20
C GLU A 257 -10.87 -0.83 -20.77
N CYS A 258 -10.11 -0.83 -19.67
CA CYS A 258 -9.55 0.37 -19.09
C CYS A 258 -8.05 0.22 -18.73
N LEU A 259 -7.27 1.24 -19.05
CA LEU A 259 -5.88 1.41 -18.60
C LEU A 259 -5.83 2.51 -17.55
N VAL A 260 -5.41 2.15 -16.33
CA VAL A 260 -5.22 3.09 -15.23
C VAL A 260 -3.77 3.56 -15.19
N VAL A 261 -3.57 4.87 -15.20
CA VAL A 261 -2.26 5.52 -15.19
C VAL A 261 -2.21 6.61 -14.14
N SER A 262 -1.02 6.93 -13.64
CA SER A 262 -0.81 8.19 -12.94
C SER A 262 -0.73 9.35 -13.94
N ARG A 263 -0.88 10.59 -13.46
CA ARG A 263 -0.59 11.78 -14.30
C ARG A 263 0.80 11.74 -14.96
N GLU A 264 1.78 11.10 -14.33
CA GLU A 264 3.15 10.95 -14.88
C GLU A 264 3.22 10.00 -16.09
N THR A 265 2.24 9.12 -16.28
CA THR A 265 2.30 8.01 -17.25
C THR A 265 1.22 8.09 -18.34
N VAL A 266 0.58 9.25 -18.49
CA VAL A 266 -0.47 9.50 -19.51
C VAL A 266 0.05 9.31 -20.94
N CYS A 267 1.27 9.79 -21.25
CA CYS A 267 1.89 9.58 -22.57
C CYS A 267 2.14 8.09 -22.88
N GLY A 268 2.32 7.26 -21.84
CA GLY A 268 2.38 5.81 -21.98
C GLY A 268 1.05 5.22 -22.44
N ALA A 269 -0.07 5.71 -21.92
CA ALA A 269 -1.41 5.28 -22.34
C ALA A 269 -1.73 5.66 -23.79
N GLU A 270 -1.29 6.85 -24.24
CA GLU A 270 -1.41 7.25 -25.65
C GLU A 270 -0.65 6.30 -26.57
N THR A 271 0.58 5.93 -26.18
CA THR A 271 1.40 4.96 -26.90
C THR A 271 0.71 3.59 -26.99
N VAL A 272 0.13 3.11 -25.88
CA VAL A 272 -0.63 1.87 -25.84
C VAL A 272 -1.82 1.91 -26.81
N ASN A 273 -2.62 2.97 -26.78
CA ASN A 273 -3.81 3.09 -27.64
C ASN A 273 -3.46 3.22 -29.13
N LYS A 274 -2.34 3.89 -29.45
CA LYS A 274 -1.80 3.91 -30.81
C LYS A 274 -1.46 2.49 -31.27
N THR A 275 -0.68 1.74 -30.48
CA THR A 275 -0.28 0.36 -30.82
C THR A 275 -1.48 -0.58 -30.91
N ARG A 276 -2.50 -0.43 -30.06
CA ARG A 276 -3.74 -1.22 -30.15
C ARG A 276 -4.48 -0.95 -31.45
N THR A 277 -4.62 0.32 -31.84
CA THR A 277 -5.26 0.72 -33.10
C THR A 277 -4.51 0.16 -34.32
N GLU A 278 -3.18 0.25 -34.32
CA GLU A 278 -2.32 -0.32 -35.38
C GLU A 278 -2.47 -1.85 -35.50
N LYS A 279 -2.82 -2.53 -34.41
CA LYS A 279 -3.09 -3.98 -34.36
C LYS A 279 -4.57 -4.35 -34.57
N GLY A 280 -5.43 -3.38 -34.90
CA GLY A 280 -6.86 -3.61 -35.11
C GLY A 280 -7.66 -3.87 -33.83
N MET A 281 -7.14 -3.49 -32.67
CA MET A 281 -7.82 -3.60 -31.37
C MET A 281 -8.52 -2.29 -31.00
N SER A 282 -9.62 -2.38 -30.25
CA SER A 282 -10.31 -1.20 -29.70
C SER A 282 -9.41 -0.43 -28.74
N PRO A 283 -9.42 0.91 -28.77
CA PRO A 283 -8.70 1.72 -27.78
C PRO A 283 -9.28 1.48 -26.37
N LEU A 284 -8.42 1.60 -25.36
CA LEU A 284 -8.76 1.50 -23.95
C LEU A 284 -9.28 2.84 -23.43
N GLU A 285 -10.25 2.80 -22.52
CA GLU A 285 -10.58 3.95 -21.70
C GLU A 285 -9.39 4.24 -20.76
N VAL A 286 -8.90 5.48 -20.73
CA VAL A 286 -7.76 5.85 -19.89
C VAL A 286 -8.28 6.51 -18.61
N HIS A 287 -8.00 5.90 -17.46
CA HIS A 287 -8.33 6.46 -16.16
C HIS A 287 -7.08 7.05 -15.51
N VAL A 288 -7.08 8.36 -15.26
CA VAL A 288 -5.91 9.07 -14.73
C VAL A 288 -6.08 9.30 -13.22
N VAL A 289 -5.11 8.83 -12.45
CA VAL A 289 -5.02 9.00 -11.00
C VAL A 289 -4.07 10.15 -10.67
N ASN A 290 -4.42 10.97 -9.68
CA ASN A 290 -3.57 12.06 -9.23
C ASN A 290 -2.25 11.55 -8.61
N VAL A 291 -1.22 12.39 -8.67
CA VAL A 291 0.08 12.11 -8.06
C VAL A 291 0.13 12.78 -6.69
N LEU A 292 0.57 12.03 -5.68
CA LEU A 292 0.84 12.58 -4.35
C LEU A 292 2.13 13.37 -4.34
N GLY A 293 2.07 14.62 -3.88
CA GLY A 293 3.22 15.47 -3.60
C GLY A 293 3.90 16.05 -4.85
N GLY A 294 4.41 17.28 -4.71
CA GLY A 294 5.05 18.04 -5.79
C GLY A 294 4.08 18.58 -6.83
N ARG A 295 4.59 19.47 -7.69
CA ARG A 295 3.87 20.06 -8.82
C ARG A 295 4.45 19.52 -10.12
N GLU A 296 3.63 19.52 -11.17
CA GLU A 296 4.07 19.16 -12.53
C GLU A 296 5.24 20.05 -12.99
N GLU A 297 5.20 21.33 -12.64
CA GLU A 297 6.23 22.35 -12.93
C GLU A 297 7.60 22.02 -12.30
N ASP A 298 7.61 21.35 -11.15
CA ASP A 298 8.82 20.99 -10.41
C ASP A 298 9.21 19.51 -10.59
N GLY A 299 8.58 18.81 -11.53
CA GLY A 299 8.82 17.39 -11.78
C GLY A 299 8.48 16.48 -10.59
N TRP A 300 7.51 16.88 -9.76
CA TRP A 300 7.02 16.11 -8.60
C TRP A 300 8.06 15.88 -7.48
N SER A 301 8.92 16.85 -7.23
CA SER A 301 10.10 16.74 -6.34
C SER A 301 9.84 16.51 -4.85
N GLU A 302 8.69 16.94 -4.31
CA GLU A 302 8.33 16.74 -2.88
C GLU A 302 7.69 15.36 -2.57
N LYS A 303 7.68 14.45 -3.55
CA LYS A 303 7.04 13.13 -3.43
C LYS A 303 7.90 12.14 -2.64
N LEU A 304 7.31 11.48 -1.63
CA LEU A 304 7.86 10.23 -1.11
C LEU A 304 7.83 9.19 -2.25
N SER A 305 8.98 8.96 -2.87
CA SER A 305 9.17 8.12 -4.04
C SER A 305 10.06 6.91 -3.72
N SER A 306 9.97 5.84 -4.52
CA SER A 306 10.89 4.69 -4.40
C SER A 306 12.37 5.09 -4.47
N THR A 307 12.71 6.18 -5.16
CA THR A 307 14.09 6.68 -5.20
C THR A 307 14.51 7.28 -3.86
N GLU A 308 13.62 8.01 -3.20
CA GLU A 308 13.90 8.58 -1.87
C GLU A 308 14.00 7.49 -0.81
N ILE A 309 13.12 6.48 -0.85
CA ILE A 309 13.20 5.32 0.05
C ILE A 309 14.55 4.62 -0.09
N ARG A 310 15.00 4.36 -1.32
CA ARG A 310 16.31 3.75 -1.58
C ARG A 310 17.48 4.63 -1.14
N ARG A 311 17.37 5.97 -1.26
CA ARG A 311 18.37 6.91 -0.74
C ARG A 311 18.51 6.77 0.78
N LEU A 312 17.39 6.69 1.49
CA LEU A 312 17.36 6.53 2.95
C LEU A 312 17.94 5.19 3.38
N LEU A 313 17.58 4.09 2.71
CA LEU A 313 18.15 2.76 2.98
C LEU A 313 19.67 2.72 2.79
N GLN A 314 20.19 3.39 1.76
CA GLN A 314 21.64 3.45 1.57
C GLN A 314 22.33 4.21 2.70
N SER A 315 21.72 5.29 3.22
CA SER A 315 22.28 6.08 4.31
C SER A 315 22.33 5.35 5.64
N SER A 316 21.33 4.50 5.93
CA SER A 316 21.33 3.64 7.13
C SER A 316 22.39 2.55 7.09
N ASP A 317 22.63 1.94 5.92
CA ASP A 317 23.66 0.91 5.76
C ASP A 317 25.08 1.47 5.91
N SER A 318 25.31 2.74 5.52
CA SER A 318 26.61 3.39 5.69
C SER A 318 26.91 3.87 7.11
N SER A 319 25.91 3.83 8.00
CA SER A 319 26.00 4.32 9.39
C SER A 319 26.14 3.18 10.42
N SER A 320 26.20 1.93 9.94
CA SER A 320 26.27 0.68 10.72
C SER A 320 27.64 0.03 10.56
#